data_AF-A0A0D2XVS1-F1
#
_entry.id   AF-A0A0D2XVS1-F1
#
_cell.length_a   1.000
_cell.length_b   1.000
_cell.length_c   1.000
_cell.angle_alpha   90.00
_cell.angle_beta   90.00
_cell.angle_gamma   90.00
#
_symmetry.space_group_name_H-M   'P 1'
#
loop_
_entity.id
_entity.type
_entity.pdbx_description
1 polymer ?
#
loop_
_entity_poly.entity_id
_entity_poly.type
_entity_poly.pdbx_seq_one_letter_code
_entity_poly.pdbx_strand_id
1 'polypeptide(L)'
;MHTSALSLARWGFVFSAASAAVSNAHIAPRATQAPSTTAAKPEVTAITGCHLHASELYCFAGETEYLVDVKVTATTDAPSQYTDCHSHGSDMFCVDSDGGDVSVQAEGAESEEDHAKEGEDHDHDHDHEKASSTGTAAAAENTEEAENEHCHFHAGVEHCTGGSGHGHSDSESSESESGSSSSACQPRRRDYDVGLRVGLLFVILATGALGVFGPILLHKMMPSKLNIVLIVLKQFGTGIIISTAFVHLYTHAFLMFGNQCIGELGYEATTSALVMAGIFLSFLVEYIGNRIVLAKTKASANLSTAEKKSAWLSTEVVSVLVMEMGILFHSLLIGLTLVVAGDEYFLTLFVVILFHQMFEGIALGSRIATIGTSNDSHAPPVPRVSQDTSSAQDSDKAPASTETIPNEESAPAGLTMKKKLGLASLFAFITPIGMAIGIGVLQQFNGNDKSTLIAIGTLDAVSAGILMWVGLVEMWAADWMSGGHGHKAELADANLLTTILAGTGLVAGLVVMSLLG
;
A
#
# COMPACT_ATOMS: atom_id res chain seq x y z
N MET A 1 44.20 16.45 -51.43
CA MET A 1 44.44 17.87 -51.06
C MET A 1 43.12 18.60 -51.07
N HIS A 2 42.93 19.51 -50.11
CA HIS A 2 41.73 20.27 -49.73
C HIS A 2 40.76 19.61 -48.74
N THR A 3 41.06 19.86 -47.47
CA THR A 3 40.20 19.77 -46.29
C THR A 3 39.79 21.19 -45.85
N SER A 4 38.49 21.43 -45.64
CA SER A 4 37.87 22.49 -44.80
C SER A 4 36.34 22.30 -44.95
N ALA A 5 35.51 21.99 -43.94
CA ALA A 5 35.15 22.67 -42.68
C ALA A 5 33.74 23.30 -42.78
N LEU A 6 33.01 23.31 -41.65
CA LEU A 6 31.61 23.76 -41.37
C LEU A 6 30.51 22.72 -41.66
N SER A 7 29.49 22.50 -40.83
CA SER A 7 29.14 22.94 -39.47
C SER A 7 27.90 22.12 -39.06
N LEU A 8 27.95 21.34 -37.98
CA LEU A 8 26.77 20.69 -37.40
C LEU A 8 26.58 21.22 -35.97
N ALA A 9 25.54 22.03 -35.83
CA ALA A 9 25.09 22.60 -34.58
C ALA A 9 24.49 21.51 -33.66
N ARG A 10 25.32 21.05 -32.72
CA ARG A 10 25.11 21.21 -31.26
C ARG A 10 23.66 21.23 -30.75
N TRP A 11 23.09 20.06 -30.42
CA TRP A 11 22.12 19.88 -29.34
C TRP A 11 22.61 18.73 -28.44
N GLY A 12 23.55 19.05 -27.55
CA GLY A 12 23.93 18.20 -26.44
C GLY A 12 23.11 18.59 -25.22
N PHE A 13 22.28 17.68 -24.73
CA PHE A 13 21.67 17.77 -23.41
C PHE A 13 22.80 17.62 -22.37
N VAL A 14 23.18 18.74 -21.75
CA VAL A 14 24.01 18.76 -20.55
C VAL A 14 23.06 18.61 -19.37
N PHE A 15 23.12 17.48 -18.67
CA PHE A 15 22.60 17.37 -17.31
C PHE A 15 23.44 18.28 -16.41
N SER A 16 22.90 19.45 -16.07
CA SER A 16 23.48 20.31 -15.05
C SER A 16 22.86 19.93 -13.70
N ALA A 17 23.60 19.17 -12.90
CA ALA A 17 23.29 18.99 -11.49
C ALA A 17 23.44 20.35 -10.80
N ALA A 18 22.32 20.98 -10.44
CA ALA A 18 22.32 22.16 -9.60
C ALA A 18 22.62 21.73 -8.16
N SER A 19 23.89 21.84 -7.76
CA SER A 19 24.26 21.90 -6.35
C SER A 19 23.87 23.28 -5.81
N ALA A 20 22.86 23.33 -4.95
CA ALA A 20 22.56 24.54 -4.20
C ALA A 20 23.55 24.66 -3.04
N ALA A 21 24.57 25.50 -3.24
CA ALA A 21 25.41 25.99 -2.14
C ALA A 21 24.61 27.05 -1.36
N VAL A 22 24.30 26.77 -0.10
CA VAL A 22 23.76 27.75 0.84
C VAL A 22 24.92 28.66 1.30
N SER A 23 24.94 29.89 0.81
CA SER A 23 25.82 30.94 1.34
C SER A 23 25.19 31.56 2.59
N ASN A 24 25.95 31.56 3.69
CA ASN A 24 25.64 32.32 4.91
C ASN A 24 25.52 33.82 4.60
N ALA A 25 24.30 34.35 4.64
CA ALA A 25 24.05 35.78 4.77
C ALA A 25 23.43 36.03 6.15
N HIS A 26 24.20 36.65 7.04
CA HIS A 26 23.71 37.17 8.31
C HIS A 26 22.71 38.31 8.05
N ILE A 27 21.42 37.99 8.16
CA ILE A 27 20.35 38.98 8.32
C ILE A 27 19.95 38.92 9.79
N ALA A 28 20.29 39.98 10.54
CA ALA A 28 19.85 40.13 11.91
C ALA A 28 18.32 40.29 11.95
N PRO A 29 17.59 39.58 12.83
CA PRO A 29 16.16 39.76 12.96
C PRO A 29 15.85 41.14 13.55
N ARG A 30 14.97 41.88 12.87
CA ARG A 30 14.34 43.09 13.40
C ARG A 30 13.41 42.67 14.54
N ALA A 31 13.78 43.01 15.76
CA ALA A 31 12.94 42.83 16.95
C ALA A 31 11.65 43.64 16.79
N THR A 32 10.54 42.92 16.63
CA THR A 32 9.20 43.49 16.80
C THR A 32 8.84 43.28 18.26
N GLN A 33 8.62 44.36 19.00
CA GLN A 33 8.20 44.27 20.41
C GLN A 33 6.85 43.57 20.49
N ALA A 34 6.78 42.51 21.30
CA ALA A 34 5.53 41.87 21.67
C ALA A 34 4.66 42.87 22.47
N PRO A 35 3.34 42.93 22.22
CA PRO A 35 2.45 43.61 23.13
C PRO A 35 2.41 42.83 24.44
N SER A 36 2.91 43.47 25.50
CA SER A 36 2.73 43.04 26.88
C SER A 36 1.25 43.16 27.24
N THR A 37 0.55 42.04 27.29
CA THR A 37 -0.72 41.92 28.01
C THR A 37 -0.63 40.69 28.92
N THR A 38 -0.14 40.90 30.14
CA THR A 38 -0.51 40.04 31.26
C THR A 38 -1.96 40.38 31.59
N ALA A 39 -2.89 39.72 30.91
CA ALA A 39 -4.25 39.55 31.39
C ALA A 39 -4.42 38.04 31.57
N ALA A 40 -4.54 37.60 32.83
CA ALA A 40 -4.93 36.24 33.12
C ALA A 40 -6.25 35.94 32.41
N LYS A 41 -6.30 34.83 31.65
CA LYS A 41 -7.54 34.29 31.10
C LYS A 41 -8.46 34.01 32.30
N PRO A 42 -9.76 34.39 32.27
CA PRO A 42 -10.64 34.12 33.40
C PRO A 42 -10.73 32.61 33.60
N GLU A 43 -10.37 32.14 34.80
CA GLU A 43 -10.53 30.75 35.21
C GLU A 43 -12.04 30.50 35.36
N VAL A 44 -12.56 29.57 34.54
CA VAL A 44 -13.97 29.19 34.58
C VAL A 44 -14.18 28.40 35.87
N THR A 45 -14.95 28.96 36.80
CA THR A 45 -15.22 28.35 38.12
C THR A 45 -16.64 27.81 38.24
N ALA A 46 -17.52 28.14 37.29
CA ALA A 46 -18.87 27.60 37.18
C ALA A 46 -19.39 27.77 35.74
N ILE A 47 -20.23 26.83 35.30
CA ILE A 47 -20.99 26.89 34.05
C ILE A 47 -22.48 26.89 34.38
N THR A 48 -23.24 27.75 33.71
CA THR A 48 -24.65 28.04 34.06
C THR A 48 -25.51 28.18 32.81
N GLY A 49 -26.83 28.17 32.97
CA GLY A 49 -27.74 28.37 31.84
C GLY A 49 -27.76 27.17 30.88
N CYS A 50 -27.74 25.97 31.45
CA CYS A 50 -27.70 24.74 30.68
C CYS A 50 -28.98 24.51 29.86
N HIS A 51 -28.83 24.02 28.63
CA HIS A 51 -29.92 23.71 27.69
C HIS A 51 -29.56 22.50 26.83
N LEU A 52 -30.57 21.84 26.27
CA LEU A 52 -30.40 20.62 25.49
C LEU A 52 -30.44 20.90 23.99
N HIS A 53 -29.46 20.35 23.27
CA HIS A 53 -29.52 20.15 21.82
C HIS A 53 -29.66 18.66 21.55
N ALA A 54 -30.83 18.24 21.06
CA ALA A 54 -31.21 16.84 20.92
C ALA A 54 -31.14 16.05 22.25
N SER A 55 -30.05 15.31 22.50
CA SER A 55 -29.78 14.54 23.73
C SER A 55 -28.52 14.99 24.47
N GLU A 56 -27.90 16.08 24.02
CA GLU A 56 -26.63 16.61 24.54
C GLU A 56 -26.88 17.89 25.33
N LEU A 57 -26.22 18.03 26.50
CA LEU A 57 -26.41 19.14 27.42
C LEU A 57 -25.30 20.18 27.24
N TYR A 58 -25.68 21.42 26.94
CA TYR A 58 -24.77 22.55 26.74
C TYR A 58 -24.98 23.62 27.81
N CYS A 59 -23.91 24.16 28.37
CA CYS A 59 -23.94 25.20 29.40
C CYS A 59 -22.99 26.36 29.06
N PHE A 60 -23.26 27.55 29.58
CA PHE A 60 -22.45 28.75 29.30
C PHE A 60 -21.49 29.10 30.44
N ALA A 61 -20.27 29.50 30.07
CA ALA A 61 -19.35 30.25 30.92
C ALA A 61 -18.98 31.56 30.21
N GLY A 62 -19.67 32.64 30.57
CA GLY A 62 -19.53 33.94 29.88
C GLY A 62 -20.18 33.89 28.49
N GLU A 63 -19.38 34.07 27.44
CA GLU A 63 -19.83 34.00 26.04
C GLU A 63 -19.50 32.65 25.35
N THR A 64 -18.84 31.74 26.07
CA THR A 64 -18.42 30.44 25.53
C THR A 64 -19.37 29.34 25.99
N GLU A 65 -19.77 28.49 25.05
CA GLU A 65 -20.64 27.35 25.25
C GLU A 65 -19.81 26.08 25.44
N TYR A 66 -20.22 25.24 26.41
CA TYR A 66 -19.53 24.02 26.80
C TYR A 66 -20.50 22.85 26.75
N LEU A 67 -20.13 21.78 26.05
CA LEU A 67 -20.79 20.49 26.11
C LEU A 67 -20.44 19.80 27.43
N VAL A 68 -21.45 19.31 28.15
CA VAL A 68 -21.31 18.54 29.38
C VAL A 68 -21.55 17.07 29.06
N ASP A 69 -20.54 16.23 29.27
CA ASP A 69 -20.62 14.79 28.99
C ASP A 69 -21.39 14.07 30.12
N VAL A 70 -22.72 14.15 30.04
CA VAL A 70 -23.65 13.49 30.96
C VAL A 70 -24.71 12.72 30.17
N LYS A 71 -25.05 11.52 30.66
CA LYS A 71 -26.16 10.72 30.08
C LYS A 71 -27.51 11.29 30.51
N VAL A 72 -28.05 12.24 29.75
CA VAL A 72 -29.41 12.76 29.98
C VAL A 72 -30.44 11.78 29.41
N THR A 73 -31.07 10.99 30.27
CA THR A 73 -32.27 10.22 29.90
C THR A 73 -33.51 11.10 30.05
N ALA A 74 -34.46 11.00 29.11
CA ALA A 74 -35.63 11.87 28.93
C ALA A 74 -36.63 11.95 30.11
N THR A 75 -36.28 11.41 31.29
CA THR A 75 -37.08 11.39 32.51
C THR A 75 -36.39 12.01 33.72
N THR A 76 -35.18 12.57 33.57
CA THR A 76 -34.41 13.16 34.68
C THR A 76 -34.12 14.62 34.39
N ASP A 77 -34.55 15.54 35.26
CA ASP A 77 -34.30 16.97 35.14
C ASP A 77 -32.78 17.24 35.21
N ALA A 78 -32.17 17.60 34.09
CA ALA A 78 -30.74 17.92 34.03
C ALA A 78 -30.43 19.17 34.89
N PRO A 79 -29.32 19.19 35.64
CA PRO A 79 -28.93 20.35 36.45
C PRO A 79 -28.79 21.63 35.61
N SER A 80 -29.34 22.74 36.10
CA SER A 80 -29.28 24.04 35.40
C SER A 80 -27.93 24.76 35.54
N GLN A 81 -27.02 24.25 36.38
CA GLN A 81 -25.68 24.77 36.62
C GLN A 81 -24.74 23.69 37.17
N TYR A 82 -23.44 23.85 36.89
CA TYR A 82 -22.35 23.08 37.48
C TYR A 82 -21.32 24.06 38.06
N THR A 83 -20.72 23.71 39.19
CA THR A 83 -19.84 24.61 39.97
C THR A 83 -18.51 23.95 40.26
N ASP A 84 -17.54 24.71 40.79
CA ASP A 84 -16.21 24.19 41.15
C ASP A 84 -15.45 23.59 39.96
N CYS A 85 -15.55 24.28 38.82
CA CYS A 85 -14.87 23.86 37.61
C CYS A 85 -13.35 24.02 37.76
N HIS A 86 -12.60 22.98 37.42
CA HIS A 86 -11.15 22.91 37.52
C HIS A 86 -10.58 22.13 36.33
N SER A 87 -9.29 22.30 36.03
CA SER A 87 -8.65 21.67 34.88
C SER A 87 -7.56 20.68 35.28
N HIS A 88 -7.55 19.53 34.61
CA HIS A 88 -6.45 18.54 34.67
C HIS A 88 -5.87 18.42 33.26
N GLY A 89 -4.71 19.04 33.02
CA GLY A 89 -4.11 19.05 31.69
C GLY A 89 -4.93 19.89 30.70
N SER A 90 -5.39 19.29 29.60
CA SER A 90 -6.27 19.92 28.60
C SER A 90 -7.75 19.89 28.98
N ASP A 91 -8.12 19.03 29.92
CA ASP A 91 -9.51 18.68 30.16
C ASP A 91 -10.06 19.49 31.34
N MET A 92 -11.30 19.94 31.22
CA MET A 92 -12.01 20.67 32.28
C MET A 92 -13.08 19.76 32.87
N PHE A 93 -13.16 19.78 34.21
CA PHE A 93 -14.17 19.06 34.97
C PHE A 93 -14.93 20.06 35.83
N CYS A 94 -16.23 19.87 35.98
CA CYS A 94 -17.09 20.64 36.87
C CYS A 94 -17.85 19.70 37.80
N VAL A 95 -18.26 20.17 38.97
CA VAL A 95 -18.97 19.37 39.96
C VAL A 95 -20.48 19.51 39.77
N ASP A 96 -21.18 18.38 39.75
CA ASP A 96 -22.65 18.29 39.68
C ASP A 96 -23.32 18.54 41.05
N SER A 97 -24.65 18.48 41.09
CA SER A 97 -25.42 18.67 42.33
C SER A 97 -25.24 17.58 43.38
N ASP A 98 -24.76 16.40 42.98
CA ASP A 98 -24.51 15.24 43.84
C ASP A 98 -23.05 15.16 44.30
N GLY A 99 -22.20 16.09 43.83
CA GLY A 99 -20.78 16.18 44.18
C GLY A 99 -19.86 15.34 43.28
N GLY A 100 -20.36 14.83 42.15
CA GLY A 100 -19.57 14.11 41.16
C GLY A 100 -18.89 15.04 40.15
N ASP A 101 -17.69 14.69 39.71
CA ASP A 101 -16.99 15.39 38.63
C ASP A 101 -17.56 14.96 37.26
N VAL A 102 -17.98 15.94 36.47
CA VAL A 102 -18.43 15.77 35.08
C VAL A 102 -17.45 16.45 34.13
N SER A 103 -17.12 15.78 33.03
CA SER A 103 -16.24 16.33 32.01
C SER A 103 -16.97 17.38 31.16
N VAL A 104 -16.31 18.49 30.88
CA VAL A 104 -16.87 19.59 30.08
C VAL A 104 -15.91 20.00 28.97
N GLN A 105 -16.44 20.13 27.75
CA GLN A 105 -15.66 20.42 26.54
C GLN A 105 -16.16 21.71 25.90
N ALA A 106 -15.25 22.62 25.55
CA ALA A 106 -15.63 23.87 24.88
C ALA A 106 -16.03 23.60 23.43
N GLU A 107 -17.17 24.13 22.98
CA GLU A 107 -17.61 23.96 21.59
C GLU A 107 -16.62 24.64 20.63
N GLY A 108 -16.04 23.86 19.72
CA GLY A 108 -14.99 24.28 18.77
C GLY A 108 -13.58 23.75 19.07
N ALA A 109 -13.42 22.91 20.10
CA ALA A 109 -12.28 21.99 20.19
C ALA A 109 -12.73 20.64 19.58
N GLU A 110 -12.22 20.33 18.39
CA GLU A 110 -12.56 19.09 17.69
C GLU A 110 -11.96 17.89 18.44
N SER A 111 -12.80 16.98 18.94
CA SER A 111 -12.41 15.68 19.48
C SER A 111 -13.30 14.58 18.89
N GLU A 112 -12.66 13.43 18.70
CA GLU A 112 -13.11 12.27 17.94
C GLU A 112 -14.27 11.55 18.63
N GLU A 113 -15.30 11.19 17.86
CA GLU A 113 -16.42 10.35 18.29
C GLU A 113 -15.92 8.94 18.62
N ASP A 114 -16.12 8.47 19.85
CA ASP A 114 -16.01 7.07 20.19
C ASP A 114 -17.19 6.61 21.08
N HIS A 115 -17.64 5.38 20.78
CA HIS A 115 -18.54 4.50 21.52
C HIS A 115 -20.05 4.45 21.16
N ALA A 116 -20.44 3.27 20.67
CA ALA A 116 -21.40 2.43 21.40
C ALA A 116 -21.29 0.94 20.98
N LYS A 117 -20.75 0.11 21.87
CA LYS A 117 -21.08 -1.32 21.97
C LYS A 117 -22.31 -1.45 22.88
N GLU A 118 -23.37 -2.11 22.40
CA GLU A 118 -24.43 -2.65 23.26
C GLU A 118 -24.02 -4.04 23.77
N GLY A 119 -24.31 -4.28 25.05
CA GLY A 119 -24.00 -5.53 25.75
C GLY A 119 -25.11 -6.57 25.60
N GLU A 120 -24.72 -7.82 25.79
CA GLU A 120 -25.64 -8.90 26.16
C GLU A 120 -24.98 -9.73 27.27
N ASP A 121 -25.75 -9.92 28.33
CA ASP A 121 -25.51 -10.77 29.49
C ASP A 121 -25.24 -12.23 29.07
N HIS A 122 -24.54 -13.00 29.91
CA HIS A 122 -25.01 -14.31 30.41
C HIS A 122 -23.97 -15.01 31.30
N ASP A 123 -24.36 -15.16 32.57
CA ASP A 123 -24.25 -16.30 33.49
C ASP A 123 -23.03 -17.23 33.47
N HIS A 124 -22.48 -17.36 34.68
CA HIS A 124 -21.55 -18.39 35.12
C HIS A 124 -22.16 -19.79 34.99
N ASP A 125 -21.45 -20.71 34.32
CA ASP A 125 -21.50 -22.13 34.68
C ASP A 125 -20.16 -22.81 34.46
N HIS A 126 -19.73 -23.51 35.51
CA HIS A 126 -18.52 -24.32 35.56
C HIS A 126 -18.78 -25.66 34.88
N ASP A 127 -17.97 -26.06 33.91
CA ASP A 127 -17.80 -27.47 33.59
C ASP A 127 -16.36 -27.79 33.17
N HIS A 128 -15.68 -28.53 34.04
CA HIS A 128 -14.42 -29.20 33.79
C HIS A 128 -14.69 -30.57 33.15
N GLU A 129 -14.29 -30.80 31.89
CA GLU A 129 -14.01 -32.16 31.40
C GLU A 129 -12.73 -32.26 30.54
N LYS A 130 -11.70 -32.79 31.19
CA LYS A 130 -10.58 -33.65 30.78
C LYS A 130 -10.24 -33.82 29.29
N ALA A 131 -8.92 -33.73 29.02
CA ALA A 131 -8.17 -34.86 28.48
C ALA A 131 -6.74 -34.90 29.04
N SER A 132 -6.39 -36.05 29.63
CA SER A 132 -5.13 -36.38 30.28
C SER A 132 -4.12 -36.94 29.28
N SER A 133 -2.86 -36.50 29.34
CA SER A 133 -1.71 -37.37 29.09
C SER A 133 -0.48 -36.93 29.91
N THR A 134 -0.23 -37.69 31.00
CA THR A 134 1.07 -38.17 31.53
C THR A 134 2.32 -37.39 31.12
N GLY A 135 2.95 -36.61 32.00
CA GLY A 135 3.91 -37.05 33.03
C GLY A 135 5.35 -36.76 32.55
N THR A 136 6.14 -35.86 33.13
CA THR A 136 6.89 -36.04 34.40
C THR A 136 7.71 -34.77 34.65
N ALA A 137 7.99 -34.51 35.94
CA ALA A 137 9.04 -33.64 36.51
C ALA A 137 8.68 -32.17 36.79
N ALA A 138 8.49 -31.94 38.09
CA ALA A 138 8.35 -30.65 38.74
C ALA A 138 9.64 -29.81 38.61
N ALA A 139 9.46 -28.56 38.21
CA ALA A 139 10.27 -27.44 38.67
C ALA A 139 9.30 -26.30 38.96
N ALA A 140 9.39 -25.77 40.17
CA ALA A 140 8.56 -24.68 40.66
C ALA A 140 8.94 -23.39 39.93
N GLU A 141 7.96 -22.71 39.32
CA GLU A 141 8.13 -21.32 38.91
C GLU A 141 6.91 -20.52 39.36
N ASN A 142 7.22 -19.42 40.05
CA ASN A 142 6.30 -18.46 40.63
C ASN A 142 5.42 -17.88 39.51
N THR A 143 4.11 -18.01 39.66
CA THR A 143 3.15 -17.24 38.88
C THR A 143 3.00 -15.88 39.55
N GLU A 144 3.79 -14.91 39.12
CA GLU A 144 3.44 -13.50 39.32
C GLU A 144 2.54 -13.10 38.15
N GLU A 145 1.30 -12.76 38.47
CA GLU A 145 0.32 -12.19 37.53
C GLU A 145 0.88 -10.87 37.00
N ALA A 146 1.39 -10.88 35.77
CA ALA A 146 1.72 -9.67 35.04
C ALA A 146 0.41 -8.99 34.58
N GLU A 147 0.22 -7.73 34.96
CA GLU A 147 -0.82 -6.87 34.40
C GLU A 147 -0.69 -6.82 32.87
N ASN A 148 -1.84 -6.89 32.20
CA ASN A 148 -2.01 -7.30 30.81
C ASN A 148 -1.50 -6.25 29.81
N GLU A 149 -0.18 -6.18 29.55
CA GLU A 149 0.37 -5.44 28.41
C GLU A 149 -0.03 -6.16 27.11
N HIS A 150 -0.94 -5.58 26.32
CA HIS A 150 -1.38 -6.17 25.06
C HIS A 150 -0.50 -5.66 23.91
N CYS A 151 0.50 -6.47 23.55
CA CYS A 151 1.37 -6.20 22.40
C CYS A 151 0.85 -6.89 21.15
N HIS A 152 0.72 -6.14 20.06
CA HIS A 152 0.39 -6.66 18.72
C HIS A 152 1.44 -6.21 17.70
N PHE A 153 1.56 -6.92 16.57
CA PHE A 153 2.56 -6.66 15.54
C PHE A 153 1.92 -6.19 14.23
N HIS A 154 2.44 -5.11 13.68
CA HIS A 154 2.17 -4.66 12.31
C HIS A 154 3.47 -4.67 11.52
N ALA A 155 3.58 -5.61 10.57
CA ALA A 155 4.77 -5.92 9.77
C ALA A 155 6.11 -5.68 10.50
N GLY A 156 6.35 -6.47 11.56
CA GLY A 156 7.62 -6.48 12.29
C GLY A 156 7.84 -5.32 13.25
N VAL A 157 6.89 -4.38 13.34
CA VAL A 157 6.84 -3.32 14.35
C VAL A 157 5.83 -3.72 15.42
N GLU A 158 6.23 -3.63 16.68
CA GLU A 158 5.41 -4.01 17.83
C GLU A 158 4.76 -2.77 18.44
N HIS A 159 3.46 -2.88 18.71
CA HIS A 159 2.64 -1.87 19.38
C HIS A 159 2.06 -2.49 20.65
N CYS A 160 2.49 -1.98 21.81
CA CYS A 160 1.99 -2.44 23.10
C CYS A 160 1.08 -1.37 23.71
N THR A 161 -0.13 -1.77 24.08
CA THR A 161 -1.08 -0.93 24.83
C THR A 161 -1.29 -1.52 26.23
N GLY A 162 -1.30 -0.67 27.27
CA GLY A 162 -1.72 -1.08 28.62
C GLY A 162 -0.66 -1.22 29.73
N GLY A 163 0.57 -0.72 29.58
CA GLY A 163 1.56 -0.76 30.66
C GLY A 163 1.61 0.51 31.52
N SER A 164 0.90 0.57 32.65
CA SER A 164 1.26 1.48 33.74
C SER A 164 2.50 0.93 34.45
N GLY A 165 3.57 1.73 34.48
CA GLY A 165 4.92 1.24 34.71
C GLY A 165 5.15 0.49 36.03
N HIS A 166 5.88 -0.62 35.92
CA HIS A 166 6.89 -1.00 36.90
C HIS A 166 8.04 -1.73 36.19
N GLY A 167 9.26 -1.23 36.37
CA GLY A 167 10.45 -1.81 35.81
C GLY A 167 10.84 -3.07 36.55
N HIS A 168 11.02 -4.17 35.81
CA HIS A 168 11.93 -5.22 36.26
C HIS A 168 13.34 -4.92 35.76
N SER A 169 14.18 -4.66 36.75
CA SER A 169 15.61 -4.45 36.68
C SER A 169 16.34 -5.53 35.91
N ASP A 170 17.25 -5.13 35.01
CA ASP A 170 18.62 -5.63 35.04
C ASP A 170 19.61 -4.61 34.43
N SER A 171 20.55 -4.20 35.30
CA SER A 171 21.85 -3.54 35.04
C SER A 171 21.92 -2.05 34.65
N GLU A 172 22.18 -1.24 35.69
CA GLU A 172 23.04 -0.05 35.79
C GLU A 172 23.26 0.87 34.56
N SER A 173 22.61 2.04 34.57
CA SER A 173 23.30 3.35 34.61
C SER A 173 22.30 4.49 34.88
N SER A 174 22.51 5.23 35.97
CA SER A 174 21.93 6.55 36.27
C SER A 174 22.42 7.59 35.25
N GLU A 175 21.64 8.57 34.79
CA GLU A 175 20.99 9.66 35.52
C GLU A 175 19.66 10.11 34.87
N SER A 176 18.78 10.68 35.70
CA SER A 176 17.40 11.13 35.45
C SER A 176 17.27 12.39 34.56
N GLU A 177 16.25 12.45 33.69
CA GLU A 177 15.11 13.40 33.72
C GLU A 177 14.06 13.10 32.61
N SER A 178 12.76 13.22 32.97
CA SER A 178 11.50 13.26 32.19
C SER A 178 11.08 12.12 31.25
N GLY A 179 10.07 11.36 31.69
CA GLY A 179 8.96 10.87 30.86
C GLY A 179 9.05 9.41 30.40
N SER A 180 8.05 8.60 30.78
CA SER A 180 7.96 7.13 30.61
C SER A 180 7.77 6.61 29.17
N SER A 181 8.30 7.28 28.14
CA SER A 181 8.18 6.86 26.72
C SER A 181 9.45 6.26 26.13
N SER A 182 10.57 6.26 26.87
CA SER A 182 11.89 5.89 26.36
C SER A 182 12.20 4.39 26.33
N SER A 183 11.37 3.52 26.95
CA SER A 183 11.54 2.06 26.92
C SER A 183 10.88 1.39 25.71
N ALA A 184 9.82 1.97 25.14
CA ALA A 184 9.06 1.37 24.04
C ALA A 184 9.78 1.44 22.67
N CYS A 185 10.69 2.41 22.49
CA CYS A 185 11.40 2.63 21.23
C CYS A 185 12.79 1.97 21.17
N GLN A 186 13.22 1.31 22.26
CA GLN A 186 14.49 0.59 22.30
C GLN A 186 14.35 -0.82 21.71
N PRO A 187 15.43 -1.39 21.15
CA PRO A 187 15.40 -2.76 20.65
C PRO A 187 15.10 -3.75 21.78
N ARG A 188 13.98 -4.45 21.70
CA ARG A 188 13.65 -5.58 22.59
C ARG A 188 14.44 -6.82 22.12
N ARG A 189 15.24 -7.39 23.02
CA ARG A 189 15.94 -8.66 22.75
C ARG A 189 14.96 -9.81 22.91
N ARG A 190 14.84 -10.65 21.89
CA ARG A 190 13.97 -11.83 21.88
C ARG A 190 14.78 -13.06 21.52
N ASP A 191 14.36 -14.19 22.05
CA ASP A 191 14.81 -15.48 21.55
C ASP A 191 13.97 -15.82 20.32
N TYR A 192 14.65 -16.25 19.26
CA TYR A 192 14.03 -16.55 17.97
C TYR A 192 14.35 -17.98 17.59
N ASP A 193 13.35 -18.76 17.18
CA ASP A 193 13.60 -20.04 16.49
C ASP A 193 14.09 -19.80 15.06
N VAL A 194 15.40 -19.62 14.93
CA VAL A 194 16.06 -19.44 13.63
C VAL A 194 15.88 -20.66 12.73
N GLY A 195 15.80 -21.86 13.30
CA GLY A 195 15.62 -23.10 12.53
C GLY A 195 14.27 -23.13 11.83
N LEU A 196 13.20 -22.78 12.55
CA LEU A 196 11.85 -22.66 12.01
C LEU A 196 11.78 -21.59 10.91
N ARG A 197 12.37 -20.41 11.13
CA ARG A 197 12.37 -19.30 10.16
C ARG A 197 13.10 -19.67 8.86
N VAL A 198 14.24 -20.36 8.96
CA VAL A 198 14.98 -20.87 7.80
C VAL A 198 14.18 -21.95 7.06
N GLY A 199 13.50 -22.85 7.77
CA GLY A 199 12.66 -23.88 7.15
C GLY A 199 11.49 -23.28 6.36
N LEU A 200 10.79 -22.33 6.97
CA LEU A 200 9.61 -21.67 6.39
C LEU A 200 9.95 -20.72 5.22
N LEU A 201 11.18 -20.21 5.14
CA LEU A 201 11.67 -19.49 3.96
C LEU A 201 11.53 -20.32 2.68
N PHE A 202 11.87 -21.60 2.72
CA PHE A 202 11.73 -22.48 1.55
C PHE A 202 10.28 -22.74 1.19
N VAL A 203 9.38 -22.74 2.19
CA VAL A 203 7.94 -22.89 1.96
C VAL A 203 7.37 -21.65 1.27
N ILE A 204 7.78 -20.44 1.67
CA ILE A 204 7.42 -19.19 0.97
C ILE A 204 7.98 -19.17 -0.44
N LEU A 205 9.24 -19.57 -0.64
CA LEU A 205 9.84 -19.66 -1.98
C LEU A 205 9.03 -20.60 -2.88
N ALA A 206 8.71 -21.80 -2.39
CA ALA A 206 7.94 -22.79 -3.15
C ALA A 206 6.54 -22.28 -3.48
N THR A 207 5.84 -21.69 -2.50
CA THR A 207 4.47 -21.20 -2.67
C THR A 207 4.43 -19.98 -3.61
N GLY A 208 5.35 -19.02 -3.45
CA GLY A 208 5.47 -17.87 -4.36
C GLY A 208 5.81 -18.29 -5.78
N ALA A 209 6.71 -19.27 -5.95
CA ALA A 209 7.01 -19.86 -7.25
C ALA A 209 5.77 -20.52 -7.87
N LEU A 210 5.00 -21.31 -7.12
CA LEU A 210 3.76 -21.91 -7.59
C LEU A 210 2.73 -20.84 -8.01
N GLY A 211 2.58 -19.78 -7.21
CA GLY A 211 1.69 -18.67 -7.49
C GLY A 211 2.01 -17.97 -8.80
N VAL A 212 3.28 -17.60 -9.04
CA VAL A 212 3.68 -16.83 -10.22
C VAL A 212 3.90 -17.67 -11.48
N PHE A 213 4.49 -18.87 -11.37
CA PHE A 213 4.72 -19.73 -12.53
C PHE A 213 3.46 -20.49 -12.96
N GLY A 214 2.53 -20.75 -12.04
CA GLY A 214 1.29 -21.48 -12.27
C GLY A 214 0.49 -20.93 -13.45
N PRO A 215 0.02 -19.67 -13.42
CA PRO A 215 -0.75 -19.07 -14.52
C PRO A 215 0.00 -19.05 -15.86
N ILE A 216 1.32 -18.84 -15.84
CA ILE A 216 2.15 -18.79 -17.05
C ILE A 216 2.24 -20.17 -17.72
N LEU A 217 2.47 -21.23 -16.94
CA LEU A 217 2.49 -22.59 -17.45
C LEU A 217 1.09 -23.04 -17.87
N LEU A 218 0.07 -22.65 -17.10
CA LEU A 218 -1.33 -22.95 -17.38
C LEU A 218 -1.78 -22.38 -18.73
N HIS A 219 -1.40 -21.13 -19.05
CA HIS A 219 -1.67 -20.51 -20.35
C HIS A 219 -1.05 -21.30 -21.52
N LYS A 220 0.11 -21.95 -21.32
CA LYS A 220 0.74 -22.78 -22.36
C LYS A 220 0.04 -24.11 -22.57
N MET A 221 -0.46 -24.71 -21.50
CA MET A 221 -1.01 -26.08 -21.52
C MET A 221 -2.50 -26.14 -21.86
N MET A 222 -3.26 -25.05 -21.66
CA MET A 222 -4.71 -25.09 -21.79
C MET A 222 -5.23 -24.84 -23.22
N PRO A 223 -6.25 -25.59 -23.68
CA PRO A 223 -6.97 -25.32 -24.93
C PRO A 223 -7.81 -24.03 -24.85
N SER A 224 -8.10 -23.43 -26.01
CA SER A 224 -8.80 -22.14 -26.18
C SER A 224 -10.17 -22.00 -25.48
N LYS A 225 -10.81 -23.10 -25.09
CA LYS A 225 -12.06 -23.08 -24.30
C LYS A 225 -11.86 -22.68 -22.83
N LEU A 226 -10.63 -22.74 -22.32
CA LEU A 226 -10.29 -22.35 -20.95
C LEU A 226 -9.77 -20.90 -20.87
N ASN A 227 -9.88 -20.13 -21.95
CA ASN A 227 -9.59 -18.69 -21.95
C ASN A 227 -10.42 -17.94 -20.91
N ILE A 228 -11.66 -18.36 -20.66
CA ILE A 228 -12.51 -17.78 -19.61
C ILE A 228 -11.88 -17.93 -18.23
N VAL A 229 -11.26 -19.08 -17.93
CA VAL A 229 -10.57 -19.30 -16.65
C VAL A 229 -9.40 -18.34 -16.50
N LEU A 230 -8.63 -18.13 -17.57
CA LEU A 230 -7.51 -17.17 -17.56
C LEU A 230 -7.99 -15.72 -17.40
N ILE A 231 -9.12 -15.35 -18.02
CA ILE A 231 -9.75 -14.03 -17.85
C ILE A 231 -10.20 -13.84 -16.39
N VAL A 232 -10.89 -14.82 -15.81
CA VAL A 232 -11.33 -14.77 -14.41
C VAL A 232 -10.13 -14.69 -13.47
N LEU A 233 -9.08 -15.48 -13.69
CA LEU A 233 -7.87 -15.46 -12.90
C LEU A 233 -7.14 -14.11 -13.01
N LYS A 234 -7.10 -13.53 -14.21
CA LYS A 234 -6.53 -12.20 -14.47
C LYS A 234 -7.29 -11.11 -13.71
N GLN A 235 -8.62 -11.15 -13.70
CA GLN A 235 -9.45 -10.19 -12.98
C GLN A 235 -9.41 -10.38 -11.47
N PHE A 236 -9.38 -11.64 -11.00
CA PHE A 236 -9.10 -11.96 -9.61
C PHE A 236 -7.78 -11.31 -9.17
N GLY A 237 -6.72 -11.46 -9.97
CA GLY A 237 -5.45 -10.80 -9.75
C GLY A 237 -5.55 -9.27 -9.69
N THR A 238 -6.35 -8.63 -10.55
CA THR A 238 -6.62 -7.18 -10.46
C THR A 238 -7.18 -6.79 -9.10
N GLY A 239 -8.15 -7.55 -8.58
CA GLY A 239 -8.71 -7.32 -7.25
C GLY A 239 -7.67 -7.46 -6.14
N ILE A 240 -6.82 -8.49 -6.20
CA ILE A 240 -5.71 -8.68 -5.25
C ILE A 240 -4.80 -7.45 -5.23
N ILE A 241 -4.32 -6.97 -6.40
CA ILE A 241 -3.40 -5.83 -6.47
C ILE A 241 -4.03 -4.53 -5.95
N ILE A 242 -5.29 -4.25 -6.31
CA ILE A 242 -5.99 -3.06 -5.82
C ILE A 242 -6.13 -3.13 -4.29
N SER A 243 -6.56 -4.27 -3.74
CA SER A 243 -6.69 -4.44 -2.30
C SER A 243 -5.33 -4.35 -1.59
N THR A 244 -4.27 -4.90 -2.17
CA THR A 244 -2.90 -4.78 -1.63
C THR A 244 -2.50 -3.31 -1.51
N ALA A 245 -2.79 -2.51 -2.54
CA ALA A 245 -2.43 -1.10 -2.55
C ALA A 245 -3.18 -0.28 -1.49
N PHE A 246 -4.50 -0.47 -1.34
CA PHE A 246 -5.34 0.30 -0.42
C PHE A 246 -5.36 -0.24 1.01
N VAL A 247 -5.52 -1.54 1.20
CA VAL A 247 -5.79 -2.14 2.51
C VAL A 247 -4.51 -2.54 3.23
N HIS A 248 -3.42 -2.81 2.49
CA HIS A 248 -2.17 -3.29 3.09
C HIS A 248 -1.09 -2.23 3.05
N LEU A 249 -0.75 -1.75 1.86
CA LEU A 249 0.39 -0.85 1.70
C LEU A 249 0.12 0.56 2.24
N TYR A 250 -1.03 1.13 1.89
CA TYR A 250 -1.42 2.45 2.36
C TYR A 250 -1.59 2.49 3.87
N THR A 251 -2.37 1.56 4.43
CA THR A 251 -2.65 1.47 5.87
C THR A 251 -1.36 1.18 6.65
N HIS A 252 -0.52 0.27 6.17
CA HIS A 252 0.74 -0.04 6.83
C HIS A 252 1.65 1.20 6.88
N ALA A 253 1.81 1.90 5.75
CA ALA A 253 2.56 3.15 5.73
C ALA A 253 1.97 4.19 6.68
N PHE A 254 0.64 4.30 6.75
CA PHE A 254 -0.04 5.20 7.67
C PHE A 254 0.28 4.88 9.14
N LEU A 255 0.19 3.61 9.54
CA LEU A 255 0.52 3.15 10.89
C LEU A 255 2.01 3.36 11.23
N MET A 256 2.92 3.16 10.26
CA MET A 256 4.35 3.42 10.46
C MET A 256 4.63 4.91 10.75
N PHE A 257 3.97 5.82 10.02
CA PHE A 257 4.13 7.25 10.23
C PHE A 257 3.43 7.76 11.50
N GLY A 258 2.38 7.07 11.97
CA GLY A 258 1.69 7.34 13.23
C GLY A 258 2.39 6.79 14.48
N ASN A 259 3.53 6.11 14.34
CA ASN A 259 4.21 5.52 15.49
C ASN A 259 4.84 6.60 16.39
N GLN A 260 4.59 6.49 17.70
CA GLN A 260 5.07 7.41 18.74
C GLN A 260 6.61 7.63 18.73
N CYS A 261 7.38 6.66 18.26
CA CYS A 261 8.85 6.75 18.17
C CYS A 261 9.34 7.73 17.11
N ILE A 262 8.49 8.16 16.16
CA ILE A 262 8.82 9.20 15.19
C ILE A 262 8.67 10.60 15.81
N GLY A 263 7.71 10.77 16.73
CA GLY A 263 7.22 12.06 17.20
C GLY A 263 6.27 12.73 16.21
N GLU A 264 6.00 14.02 16.41
CA GLU A 264 5.14 14.80 15.51
C GLU A 264 5.72 14.89 14.09
N LEU A 265 4.91 14.57 13.09
CA LEU A 265 5.27 14.72 11.68
C LEU A 265 5.22 16.20 11.31
N GLY A 266 6.19 16.67 10.53
CA GLY A 266 6.15 18.05 9.99
C GLY A 266 5.02 18.30 8.99
N TYR A 267 4.32 17.24 8.57
CA TYR A 267 3.14 17.31 7.70
C TYR A 267 2.25 16.08 7.96
N GLU A 268 1.03 16.30 8.42
CA GLU A 268 0.08 15.24 8.80
C GLU A 268 -0.24 14.29 7.64
N ALA A 269 -0.48 14.84 6.44
CA ALA A 269 -0.80 14.05 5.26
C ALA A 269 0.43 13.44 4.54
N THR A 270 1.52 13.16 5.26
CA THR A 270 2.77 12.62 4.67
C THR A 270 2.53 11.32 3.90
N THR A 271 1.77 10.37 4.47
CA THR A 271 1.45 9.09 3.82
C THR A 271 0.77 9.32 2.48
N SER A 272 -0.32 10.08 2.48
CA SER A 272 -1.11 10.39 1.28
C SER A 272 -0.30 11.16 0.24
N ALA A 273 0.57 12.08 0.65
CA ALA A 273 1.46 12.80 -0.25
C ALA A 273 2.46 11.88 -0.96
N LEU A 274 3.03 10.90 -0.24
CA LEU A 274 3.94 9.91 -0.82
C LEU A 274 3.22 8.93 -1.75
N VAL A 275 1.97 8.56 -1.43
CA VAL A 275 1.11 7.76 -2.32
C VAL A 275 0.84 8.53 -3.61
N MET A 276 0.51 9.82 -3.53
CA MET A 276 0.35 10.68 -4.71
C MET A 276 1.64 10.77 -5.53
N ALA A 277 2.80 10.85 -4.87
CA ALA A 277 4.09 10.82 -5.55
C ALA A 277 4.30 9.50 -6.31
N GLY A 278 3.95 8.35 -5.70
CA GLY A 278 3.99 7.04 -6.36
C GLY A 278 3.08 6.95 -7.58
N ILE A 279 1.83 7.42 -7.47
CA ILE A 279 0.88 7.49 -8.59
C ILE A 279 1.45 8.35 -9.73
N PHE A 280 1.96 9.54 -9.40
CA PHE A 280 2.51 10.47 -10.39
C PHE A 280 3.77 9.91 -11.06
N LEU A 281 4.61 9.19 -10.32
CA LEU A 281 5.80 8.53 -10.84
C LEU A 281 5.42 7.45 -11.87
N SER A 282 4.46 6.58 -11.54
CA SER A 282 3.96 5.55 -12.47
C SER A 282 3.37 6.17 -13.73
N PHE A 283 2.50 7.17 -13.57
CA PHE A 283 1.94 7.93 -14.69
C PHE A 283 3.05 8.51 -15.58
N LEU A 284 4.09 9.12 -14.99
CA LEU A 284 5.18 9.73 -15.75
C LEU A 284 5.95 8.69 -16.57
N VAL A 285 6.27 7.54 -15.98
CA VAL A 285 6.99 6.44 -16.65
C VAL A 285 6.18 5.93 -17.84
N GLU A 286 4.90 5.64 -17.64
CA GLU A 286 4.01 5.15 -18.70
C GLU A 286 3.74 6.20 -19.78
N TYR A 287 3.49 7.44 -19.37
CA TYR A 287 3.25 8.55 -20.29
C TYR A 287 4.47 8.75 -21.20
N ILE A 288 5.68 8.78 -20.63
CA ILE A 288 6.92 8.89 -21.40
C ILE A 288 7.10 7.67 -22.31
N GLY A 289 6.88 6.46 -21.80
CA GLY A 289 6.97 5.21 -22.59
C GLY A 289 6.05 5.25 -23.81
N ASN A 290 4.76 5.56 -23.59
CA ASN A 290 3.78 5.71 -24.65
C ASN A 290 4.12 6.87 -25.60
N ARG A 291 4.62 8.00 -25.09
CA ARG A 291 5.04 9.12 -25.92
C ARG A 291 6.19 8.75 -26.85
N ILE A 292 7.20 8.02 -26.34
CA ILE A 292 8.35 7.55 -27.13
C ILE A 292 7.89 6.58 -28.21
N VAL A 293 7.01 5.62 -27.89
CA VAL A 293 6.49 4.67 -28.88
C VAL A 293 5.65 5.39 -29.94
N LEU A 294 4.79 6.33 -29.55
CA LEU A 294 4.01 7.13 -30.48
C LEU A 294 4.89 8.03 -31.36
N ALA A 295 5.96 8.61 -30.82
CA ALA A 295 6.91 9.40 -31.59
C ALA A 295 7.66 8.54 -32.59
N LYS A 296 8.16 7.36 -32.19
CA LYS A 296 8.83 6.40 -33.09
C LYS A 296 7.92 5.92 -34.21
N THR A 297 6.68 5.53 -33.88
CA THR A 297 5.70 5.04 -34.86
C THR A 297 5.25 6.12 -35.85
N LYS A 298 5.18 7.40 -35.44
CA LYS A 298 4.89 8.53 -36.34
C LYS A 298 6.09 8.95 -37.18
N ALA A 299 7.29 8.99 -36.59
CA ALA A 299 8.50 9.46 -37.26
C ALA A 299 8.97 8.53 -38.38
N SER A 300 8.59 7.26 -38.35
CA SER A 300 8.89 6.32 -39.44
C SER A 300 7.60 5.74 -40.01
N ALA A 301 7.04 6.43 -41.02
CA ALA A 301 5.99 5.88 -41.88
C ALA A 301 6.40 4.54 -42.54
N ASN A 302 7.71 4.28 -42.62
CA ASN A 302 8.32 3.07 -43.19
C ASN A 302 8.69 1.98 -42.16
N LEU A 303 8.37 2.13 -40.86
CA LEU A 303 8.60 1.05 -39.88
C LEU A 303 7.83 -0.21 -40.30
N SER A 304 8.53 -1.34 -40.34
CA SER A 304 7.92 -2.63 -40.61
C SER A 304 6.90 -2.98 -39.51
N THR A 305 5.91 -3.79 -39.85
CA THR A 305 4.90 -4.28 -38.89
C THR A 305 5.54 -4.97 -37.69
N ALA A 306 6.68 -5.65 -37.89
CA ALA A 306 7.44 -6.31 -36.83
C ALA A 306 8.04 -5.31 -35.83
N GLU A 307 8.63 -4.22 -36.32
CA GLU A 307 9.20 -3.19 -35.44
C GLU A 307 8.12 -2.42 -34.67
N LYS A 308 6.96 -2.16 -35.30
CA LYS A 308 5.80 -1.57 -34.61
C LYS A 308 5.32 -2.49 -33.47
N LYS A 309 5.15 -3.79 -33.72
CA LYS A 309 4.75 -4.77 -32.69
C LYS A 309 5.78 -4.84 -31.55
N SER A 310 7.07 -4.82 -31.86
CA SER A 310 8.15 -4.82 -30.85
C SER A 310 8.11 -3.57 -29.94
N ALA A 311 7.78 -2.40 -30.50
CA ALA A 311 7.67 -1.16 -29.74
C ALA A 311 6.50 -1.19 -28.74
N TRP A 312 5.32 -1.67 -29.16
CA TRP A 312 4.17 -1.85 -28.27
C TRP A 312 4.38 -2.95 -27.23
N LEU A 313 5.02 -4.06 -27.62
CA LEU A 313 5.43 -5.11 -26.67
C LEU A 313 6.36 -4.55 -25.58
N SER A 314 7.23 -3.60 -25.94
CA SER A 314 8.14 -2.97 -24.99
C SER A 314 7.39 -2.13 -23.95
N THR A 315 6.27 -1.49 -24.30
CA THR A 315 5.48 -0.73 -23.33
C THR A 315 4.68 -1.65 -22.41
N GLU A 316 4.14 -2.77 -22.89
CA GLU A 316 3.54 -3.80 -22.02
C GLU A 316 4.55 -4.34 -21.00
N VAL A 317 5.79 -4.60 -21.43
CA VAL A 317 6.86 -5.06 -20.53
C VAL A 317 7.21 -3.96 -19.52
N VAL A 318 7.24 -2.69 -19.91
CA VAL A 318 7.49 -1.57 -18.99
C VAL A 318 6.40 -1.47 -17.93
N SER A 319 5.12 -1.55 -18.32
CA SER A 319 3.97 -1.57 -17.38
C SER A 319 4.11 -2.70 -16.35
N VAL A 320 4.41 -3.92 -16.81
CA VAL A 320 4.62 -5.07 -15.91
C VAL A 320 5.84 -4.87 -15.01
N LEU A 321 6.92 -4.27 -15.50
CA LEU A 321 8.07 -3.94 -14.66
C LEU A 321 7.74 -2.85 -13.63
N VAL A 322 6.90 -1.87 -13.95
CA VAL A 322 6.44 -0.86 -12.99
C VAL A 322 5.60 -1.51 -11.89
N MET A 323 4.66 -2.38 -12.26
CA MET A 323 3.90 -3.20 -11.31
C MET A 323 4.83 -4.03 -10.42
N GLU A 324 5.77 -4.73 -11.04
CA GLU A 324 6.73 -5.58 -10.35
C GLU A 324 7.56 -4.76 -9.36
N MET A 325 8.07 -3.58 -9.74
CA MET A 325 8.81 -2.71 -8.82
C MET A 325 8.00 -2.32 -7.57
N GLY A 326 6.70 -2.00 -7.72
CA GLY A 326 5.82 -1.73 -6.58
C GLY A 326 5.65 -2.94 -5.67
N ILE A 327 5.45 -4.14 -6.24
CA ILE A 327 5.34 -5.39 -5.50
C ILE A 327 6.68 -5.76 -4.83
N LEU A 328 7.81 -5.55 -5.50
CA LEU A 328 9.14 -5.98 -5.03
C LEU A 328 9.57 -5.27 -3.75
N PHE A 329 9.38 -3.95 -3.65
CA PHE A 329 9.74 -3.20 -2.44
C PHE A 329 8.93 -3.66 -1.24
N HIS A 330 7.61 -3.82 -1.43
CA HIS A 330 6.72 -4.34 -0.42
C HIS A 330 7.10 -5.76 0.02
N SER A 331 7.25 -6.67 -0.94
CA SER A 331 7.56 -8.08 -0.70
C SER A 331 8.92 -8.28 -0.03
N LEU A 332 9.91 -7.44 -0.33
CA LEU A 332 11.20 -7.44 0.37
C LEU A 332 11.03 -7.06 1.84
N LEU A 333 10.26 -6.01 2.12
CA LEU A 333 10.00 -5.55 3.48
C LEU A 333 9.18 -6.57 4.27
N ILE A 334 8.10 -7.13 3.69
CA ILE A 334 7.34 -8.22 4.30
C ILE A 334 8.26 -9.39 4.67
N GLY A 335 9.13 -9.81 3.75
CA GLY A 335 10.05 -10.91 4.02
C GLY A 335 10.96 -10.62 5.21
N LEU A 336 11.51 -9.41 5.28
CA LEU A 336 12.37 -8.97 6.39
C LEU A 336 11.59 -8.88 7.71
N THR A 337 10.42 -8.27 7.70
CA THR A 337 9.67 -7.96 8.92
C THR A 337 8.96 -9.18 9.49
N LEU A 338 8.51 -10.10 8.64
CA LEU A 338 7.97 -11.40 9.04
C LEU A 338 8.96 -12.15 9.92
N VAL A 339 10.23 -12.21 9.52
CA VAL A 339 11.25 -12.94 10.29
C VAL A 339 11.76 -12.16 11.49
N VAL A 340 11.35 -10.91 11.70
CA VAL A 340 11.68 -10.15 12.92
C VAL A 340 10.52 -10.13 13.92
N ALA A 341 9.30 -10.48 13.49
CA ALA A 341 8.16 -10.65 14.39
C ALA A 341 8.46 -11.69 15.48
N GLY A 342 7.94 -11.47 16.69
CA GLY A 342 8.12 -12.39 17.82
C GLY A 342 7.56 -13.79 17.55
N ASP A 343 8.12 -14.81 18.21
CA ASP A 343 7.78 -16.22 17.95
C ASP A 343 6.28 -16.51 18.17
N GLU A 344 5.64 -15.87 19.16
CA GLU A 344 4.20 -15.98 19.46
C GLU A 344 3.29 -15.66 18.25
N TYR A 345 3.68 -14.67 17.45
CA TYR A 345 2.89 -14.19 16.31
C TYR A 345 3.44 -14.68 14.97
N PHE A 346 4.67 -15.19 14.94
CA PHE A 346 5.36 -15.57 13.72
C PHE A 346 4.59 -16.58 12.89
N LEU A 347 4.04 -17.64 13.49
CA LEU A 347 3.30 -18.67 12.75
C LEU A 347 2.00 -18.12 12.15
N THR A 348 1.27 -17.30 12.89
CA THR A 348 0.04 -16.68 12.40
C THR A 348 0.33 -15.75 11.23
N LEU A 349 1.30 -14.83 11.39
CA LEU A 349 1.73 -13.92 10.33
C LEU A 349 2.28 -14.70 9.12
N PHE A 350 3.03 -15.78 9.35
CA PHE A 350 3.54 -16.63 8.28
C PHE A 350 2.43 -17.23 7.44
N VAL A 351 1.38 -17.78 8.07
CA VAL A 351 0.24 -18.37 7.33
C VAL A 351 -0.47 -17.31 6.49
N VAL A 352 -0.69 -16.13 7.04
CA VAL A 352 -1.31 -15.00 6.31
C VAL A 352 -0.44 -14.56 5.13
N ILE A 353 0.87 -14.38 5.34
CA ILE A 353 1.82 -13.99 4.31
C ILE A 353 1.97 -15.07 3.22
N LEU A 354 1.85 -16.35 3.58
CA LEU A 354 1.88 -17.45 2.61
C LEU A 354 0.73 -17.34 1.60
N PHE A 355 -0.49 -17.01 2.07
CA PHE A 355 -1.63 -16.77 1.19
C PHE A 355 -1.48 -15.48 0.38
N HIS A 356 -1.01 -14.38 0.99
CA HIS A 356 -0.67 -13.13 0.30
C HIS A 356 0.27 -13.38 -0.88
N GLN A 357 1.41 -14.02 -0.61
CA GLN A 357 2.45 -14.29 -1.59
C GLN A 357 1.93 -15.14 -2.75
N MET A 358 1.07 -16.12 -2.45
CA MET A 358 0.45 -16.95 -3.47
C MET A 358 -0.48 -16.13 -4.37
N PHE A 359 -1.36 -15.31 -3.79
CA PHE A 359 -2.35 -14.53 -4.53
C PHE A 359 -1.74 -13.40 -5.35
N GLU A 360 -0.77 -12.67 -4.80
CA GLU A 360 0.01 -11.68 -5.55
C GLU A 360 0.80 -12.35 -6.69
N GLY A 361 1.35 -13.55 -6.45
CA GLY A 361 2.00 -14.35 -7.47
C GLY A 361 1.05 -14.72 -8.60
N ILE A 362 -0.16 -15.17 -8.27
CA ILE A 362 -1.21 -15.47 -9.26
C ILE A 362 -1.56 -14.22 -10.08
N ALA A 363 -1.69 -13.06 -9.43
CA ALA A 363 -1.99 -11.79 -10.08
C ALA A 363 -0.90 -11.43 -11.11
N LEU A 364 0.36 -11.36 -10.67
CA LEU A 364 1.51 -11.06 -11.53
C LEU A 364 1.68 -12.11 -12.64
N GLY A 365 1.60 -13.40 -12.29
CA GLY A 365 1.75 -14.52 -13.21
C GLY A 365 0.71 -14.50 -14.32
N SER A 366 -0.56 -14.18 -13.99
CA SER A 366 -1.64 -14.06 -14.97
C SER A 366 -1.41 -12.92 -15.97
N ARG A 367 -0.82 -11.80 -15.52
CA ARG A 367 -0.45 -10.66 -16.38
C ARG A 367 0.75 -10.98 -17.27
N ILE A 368 1.79 -11.61 -16.73
CA ILE A 368 2.96 -12.05 -17.52
C ILE A 368 2.55 -13.08 -18.58
N ALA A 369 1.61 -13.96 -18.25
CA ALA A 369 1.13 -15.00 -19.17
C ALA A 369 0.57 -14.40 -20.47
N THR A 370 -0.19 -13.30 -20.38
CA THR A 370 -0.87 -12.67 -21.52
C THR A 370 -0.01 -11.72 -22.35
N ILE A 371 1.23 -11.40 -21.91
CA ILE A 371 2.12 -10.52 -22.68
C ILE A 371 2.38 -11.09 -24.08
N GLY A 372 2.04 -10.31 -25.11
CA GLY A 372 2.29 -10.65 -26.52
C GLY A 372 1.51 -11.86 -27.04
N THR A 373 0.39 -12.26 -26.42
CA THR A 373 -0.45 -13.41 -26.85
C THR A 373 -1.71 -13.01 -27.62
N SER A 374 -1.82 -11.76 -28.04
CA SER A 374 -2.99 -11.22 -28.74
C SER A 374 -3.10 -11.79 -30.16
N ASN A 375 -4.03 -12.72 -30.33
CA ASN A 375 -4.35 -13.38 -31.59
C ASN A 375 -5.28 -12.51 -32.46
N ASP A 376 -5.03 -11.20 -32.52
CA ASP A 376 -5.90 -10.27 -33.25
C ASP A 376 -5.59 -10.26 -34.74
N SER A 377 -6.38 -11.08 -35.44
CA SER A 377 -6.63 -11.01 -36.88
C SER A 377 -7.53 -9.82 -37.27
N HIS A 378 -7.65 -8.78 -36.44
CA HIS A 378 -8.47 -7.59 -36.71
C HIS A 378 -7.67 -6.31 -36.48
N ALA A 379 -6.59 -6.14 -37.25
CA ALA A 379 -6.13 -4.80 -37.56
C ALA A 379 -7.26 -4.07 -38.31
N PRO A 380 -7.63 -2.83 -37.94
CA PRO A 380 -8.61 -2.08 -38.70
C PRO A 380 -8.12 -1.95 -40.15
N PRO A 381 -9.01 -2.00 -41.16
CA PRO A 381 -8.60 -1.72 -42.52
C PRO A 381 -8.01 -0.32 -42.53
N VAL A 382 -6.74 -0.22 -42.92
CA VAL A 382 -6.12 1.06 -43.28
C VAL A 382 -7.10 1.74 -44.23
N PRO A 383 -7.54 2.99 -43.97
CA PRO A 383 -8.39 3.69 -44.91
C PRO A 383 -7.64 3.75 -46.23
N ARG A 384 -8.12 3.02 -47.24
CA ARG A 384 -7.71 3.29 -48.62
C ARG A 384 -8.17 4.71 -48.88
N VAL A 385 -7.21 5.63 -48.98
CA VAL A 385 -7.45 6.92 -49.60
C VAL A 385 -7.83 6.61 -51.05
N SER A 386 -9.13 6.56 -51.32
CA SER A 386 -9.68 6.56 -52.66
C SER A 386 -9.35 7.91 -53.29
N GLN A 387 -8.32 7.93 -54.13
CA GLN A 387 -8.04 9.05 -55.02
C GLN A 387 -8.39 8.63 -56.45
N ASP A 388 -9.68 8.60 -56.75
CA ASP A 388 -10.24 8.76 -58.10
C ASP A 388 -10.33 10.28 -58.34
N THR A 389 -9.91 10.95 -59.41
CA THR A 389 -9.74 10.72 -60.87
C THR A 389 -8.77 11.84 -61.36
N SER A 390 -8.11 11.90 -62.53
CA SER A 390 -8.51 11.63 -63.92
C SER A 390 -7.32 11.70 -64.92
N SER A 391 -7.47 10.97 -66.04
CA SER A 391 -6.91 11.18 -67.41
C SER A 391 -5.42 10.96 -67.71
N ALA A 392 -5.08 9.88 -68.44
CA ALA A 392 -4.81 9.89 -69.90
C ALA A 392 -4.29 8.51 -70.40
N GLN A 393 -4.64 8.17 -71.64
CA GLN A 393 -4.39 6.93 -72.39
C GLN A 393 -2.90 6.57 -72.57
N ASP A 394 -2.56 5.27 -72.61
CA ASP A 394 -2.12 4.59 -73.85
C ASP A 394 -2.09 3.05 -73.70
N SER A 395 -2.16 2.37 -74.84
CA SER A 395 -2.32 0.92 -75.02
C SER A 395 -0.97 0.20 -75.12
N ASP A 396 -0.82 -1.00 -74.53
CA ASP A 396 -0.30 -2.21 -75.22
C ASP A 396 -0.02 -3.42 -74.31
N LYS A 397 -0.60 -4.57 -74.72
CA LYS A 397 -0.04 -5.95 -74.79
C LYS A 397 0.59 -6.65 -73.55
N ALA A 398 -0.09 -7.73 -73.15
CA ALA A 398 0.25 -8.84 -72.21
C ALA A 398 1.61 -9.58 -72.53
N PRO A 399 2.19 -10.46 -71.66
CA PRO A 399 1.50 -11.28 -70.64
C PRO A 399 2.16 -11.53 -69.27
N ALA A 400 1.28 -11.96 -68.36
CA ALA A 400 1.47 -12.75 -67.14
C ALA A 400 2.90 -13.15 -66.74
N SER A 401 3.39 -12.52 -65.66
CA SER A 401 4.29 -13.15 -64.70
C SER A 401 3.51 -13.42 -63.41
N THR A 402 3.24 -14.70 -63.15
CA THR A 402 2.80 -15.20 -61.84
C THR A 402 3.91 -14.91 -60.83
N GLU A 403 3.91 -13.73 -60.22
CA GLU A 403 4.65 -13.52 -58.98
C GLU A 403 3.90 -14.26 -57.88
N THR A 404 4.46 -15.42 -57.55
CA THR A 404 4.14 -16.15 -56.34
C THR A 404 4.51 -15.24 -55.18
N ILE A 405 3.51 -14.62 -54.54
CA ILE A 405 3.70 -13.93 -53.27
C ILE A 405 4.33 -14.96 -52.32
N PRO A 406 5.56 -14.74 -51.82
CA PRO A 406 6.08 -15.60 -50.78
C PRO A 406 5.14 -15.41 -49.59
N ASN A 407 4.55 -16.50 -49.11
CA ASN A 407 4.03 -16.55 -47.76
C ASN A 407 5.20 -16.23 -46.82
N GLU A 408 5.42 -14.95 -46.52
CA GLU A 408 6.19 -14.57 -45.34
C GLU A 408 5.38 -15.06 -44.15
N GLU A 409 5.78 -16.24 -43.68
CA GLU A 409 5.44 -16.76 -42.38
C GLU A 409 6.00 -15.78 -41.34
N SER A 410 5.24 -14.71 -41.10
CA SER A 410 5.62 -13.68 -40.13
C SER A 410 5.61 -14.33 -38.75
N ALA A 411 6.80 -14.60 -38.23
CA ALA A 411 6.99 -15.15 -36.89
C ALA A 411 6.21 -14.28 -35.87
N PRO A 412 5.46 -14.89 -34.93
CA PRO A 412 4.70 -14.12 -33.96
C PRO A 412 5.65 -13.37 -33.04
N ALA A 413 5.52 -12.05 -33.00
CA ALA A 413 6.27 -11.15 -32.12
C ALA A 413 5.77 -11.26 -30.66
N GLY A 414 5.87 -12.45 -30.06
CA GLY A 414 5.56 -12.70 -28.66
C GLY A 414 6.82 -12.74 -27.80
N LEU A 415 6.71 -12.36 -26.52
CA LEU A 415 7.82 -12.47 -25.58
C LEU A 415 8.17 -13.96 -25.37
N THR A 416 9.44 -14.34 -25.59
CA THR A 416 9.89 -15.73 -25.41
C THR A 416 9.63 -16.23 -23.98
N MET A 417 9.25 -17.50 -23.84
CA MET A 417 8.96 -18.13 -22.54
C MET A 417 10.10 -17.93 -21.54
N LYS A 418 11.36 -17.94 -21.99
CA LYS A 418 12.52 -17.70 -21.11
C LYS A 418 12.48 -16.31 -20.46
N LYS A 419 12.04 -15.29 -21.19
CA LYS A 419 11.90 -13.92 -20.66
C LYS A 419 10.72 -13.82 -19.69
N LYS A 420 9.59 -14.46 -20.01
CA LYS A 420 8.42 -14.54 -19.09
C LYS A 420 8.80 -15.21 -17.76
N LEU A 421 9.51 -16.33 -17.83
CA LEU A 421 10.02 -17.02 -16.64
C LEU A 421 11.06 -16.19 -15.89
N GLY A 422 11.90 -15.41 -16.60
CA GLY A 422 12.86 -14.50 -16.00
C GLY A 422 12.18 -13.42 -15.15
N LEU A 423 11.15 -12.76 -15.70
CA LEU A 423 10.33 -11.79 -14.95
C LEU A 423 9.69 -12.44 -13.73
N ALA A 424 8.99 -13.56 -13.91
CA ALA A 424 8.35 -14.27 -12.79
C ALA A 424 9.34 -14.73 -11.69
N SER A 425 10.60 -15.02 -12.03
CA SER A 425 11.60 -15.44 -11.05
C SER A 425 11.97 -14.32 -10.08
N LEU A 426 11.99 -13.06 -10.53
CA LEU A 426 12.38 -11.93 -9.69
C LEU A 426 11.40 -11.77 -8.51
N PHE A 427 10.09 -11.87 -8.77
CA PHE A 427 9.07 -11.96 -7.73
C PHE A 427 9.25 -13.18 -6.80
N ALA A 428 9.49 -14.38 -7.33
CA ALA A 428 9.58 -15.59 -6.50
C ALA A 428 10.73 -15.55 -5.48
N PHE A 429 11.84 -14.87 -5.79
CA PHE A 429 13.01 -14.79 -4.92
C PHE A 429 13.02 -13.60 -3.97
N ILE A 430 12.25 -12.53 -4.22
CA ILE A 430 12.39 -11.29 -3.44
C ILE A 430 12.04 -11.47 -1.96
N THR A 431 10.94 -12.17 -1.64
CA THR A 431 10.49 -12.38 -0.27
C THR A 431 11.45 -13.30 0.50
N PRO A 432 11.90 -14.45 -0.07
CA PRO A 432 12.97 -15.24 0.52
C PRO A 432 14.27 -14.46 0.75
N ILE A 433 14.63 -13.54 -0.15
CA ILE A 433 15.79 -12.64 0.04
C ILE A 433 15.54 -11.71 1.24
N GLY A 434 14.36 -11.10 1.34
CA GLY A 434 13.96 -10.30 2.50
C GLY A 434 14.05 -11.07 3.81
N MET A 435 13.53 -12.30 3.83
CA MET A 435 13.63 -13.21 4.98
C MET A 435 15.09 -13.56 5.31
N ALA A 436 15.92 -13.85 4.31
CA ALA A 436 17.33 -14.15 4.55
C ALA A 436 18.09 -12.96 5.14
N ILE A 437 17.80 -11.74 4.66
CA ILE A 437 18.35 -10.50 5.22
C ILE A 437 17.88 -10.34 6.66
N GLY A 438 16.57 -10.46 6.91
CA GLY A 438 15.98 -10.35 8.24
C GLY A 438 16.58 -11.35 9.23
N ILE A 439 16.77 -12.62 8.83
CA ILE A 439 17.47 -13.65 9.60
C ILE A 439 18.90 -13.20 9.95
N GLY A 440 19.61 -12.58 9.00
CA GLY A 440 20.96 -12.06 9.20
C GLY A 440 21.05 -10.90 10.20
N VAL A 441 19.99 -10.10 10.34
CA VAL A 441 19.95 -8.91 11.21
C VAL A 441 19.08 -9.08 12.47
N LEU A 442 18.53 -10.28 12.71
CA LEU A 442 17.59 -10.63 13.79
C LEU A 442 17.90 -10.03 15.17
N GLN A 443 19.17 -10.02 15.57
CA GLN A 443 19.62 -9.58 16.90
C GLN A 443 19.95 -8.08 16.98
N GLN A 444 19.96 -7.38 15.85
CA GLN A 444 20.38 -5.97 15.75
C GLN A 444 19.28 -5.07 15.19
N PHE A 445 18.23 -5.65 14.61
CA PHE A 445 17.16 -4.89 14.00
C PHE A 445 16.27 -4.25 15.06
N ASN A 446 16.16 -2.92 15.02
CA ASN A 446 15.18 -2.16 15.79
C ASN A 446 14.07 -1.68 14.85
N GLY A 447 12.91 -2.34 14.88
CA GLY A 447 11.73 -1.95 14.11
C GLY A 447 11.14 -0.62 14.55
N ASN A 448 11.37 -0.21 15.81
CA ASN A 448 10.90 1.06 16.37
C ASN A 448 11.91 2.20 16.21
N ASP A 449 13.06 1.97 15.56
CA ASP A 449 13.99 3.05 15.26
C ASP A 449 13.36 4.04 14.27
N LYS A 450 13.47 5.34 14.56
CA LYS A 450 12.88 6.40 13.74
C LYS A 450 13.30 6.32 12.27
N SER A 451 14.55 5.96 11.98
CA SER A 451 15.03 5.84 10.60
C SER A 451 14.43 4.62 9.89
N THR A 452 14.27 3.50 10.60
CA THR A 452 13.59 2.30 10.11
C THR A 452 12.13 2.58 9.77
N LEU A 453 11.39 3.21 10.70
CA LEU A 453 9.97 3.51 10.51
C LEU A 453 9.75 4.47 9.32
N ILE A 454 10.55 5.52 9.21
CA ILE A 454 10.49 6.45 8.07
C ILE A 454 10.81 5.72 6.76
N ALA A 455 11.80 4.83 6.74
CA ALA A 455 12.19 4.10 5.55
C ALA A 455 11.08 3.12 5.10
N ILE A 456 10.55 2.31 6.01
CA ILE A 456 9.48 1.34 5.74
C ILE A 456 8.22 2.09 5.29
N GLY A 457 7.76 3.07 6.07
CA GLY A 457 6.56 3.86 5.74
C GLY A 457 6.68 4.58 4.39
N THR A 458 7.86 5.10 4.05
CA THR A 458 8.07 5.76 2.76
C THR A 458 8.02 4.76 1.60
N LEU A 459 8.70 3.62 1.73
CA LEU A 459 8.74 2.60 0.68
C LEU A 459 7.35 2.00 0.45
N ASP A 460 6.58 1.74 1.51
CA ASP A 460 5.22 1.21 1.40
C ASP A 460 4.25 2.24 0.83
N ALA A 461 4.32 3.52 1.25
CA ALA A 461 3.47 4.57 0.70
C ALA A 461 3.69 4.78 -0.80
N VAL A 462 4.95 4.84 -1.25
CA VAL A 462 5.28 4.96 -2.67
C VAL A 462 4.84 3.73 -3.45
N SER A 463 5.06 2.52 -2.89
CA SER A 463 4.62 1.27 -3.50
C SER A 463 3.10 1.19 -3.61
N ALA A 464 2.36 1.66 -2.60
CA ALA A 464 0.91 1.79 -2.62
C ALA A 464 0.47 2.63 -3.81
N GLY A 465 1.07 3.81 -3.99
CA GLY A 465 0.77 4.70 -5.11
C GLY A 465 1.04 4.06 -6.47
N ILE A 466 2.16 3.34 -6.60
CA ILE A 466 2.49 2.61 -7.83
C ILE A 466 1.42 1.57 -8.14
N LEU A 467 1.04 0.75 -7.16
CA LEU A 467 0.05 -0.33 -7.35
C LEU A 467 -1.38 0.20 -7.51
N MET A 468 -1.73 1.33 -6.90
CA MET A 468 -3.02 2.00 -7.15
C MET A 468 -3.14 2.41 -8.61
N TRP A 469 -2.09 3.03 -9.17
CA TRP A 469 -2.08 3.42 -10.58
C TRP A 469 -2.19 2.20 -11.49
N VAL A 470 -1.33 1.20 -11.31
CA VAL A 470 -1.35 -0.03 -12.12
C VAL A 470 -2.70 -0.75 -11.98
N GLY A 471 -3.19 -0.96 -10.75
CA GLY A 471 -4.41 -1.69 -10.47
C GLY A 471 -5.65 -1.01 -11.05
N LEU A 472 -5.80 0.30 -10.85
CA LEU A 472 -6.98 1.04 -11.28
C LEU A 472 -6.94 1.38 -12.78
N VAL A 473 -5.80 1.88 -13.28
CA VAL A 473 -5.70 2.40 -14.65
C VAL A 473 -5.30 1.31 -15.62
N GLU A 474 -4.17 0.64 -15.37
CA GLU A 474 -3.59 -0.31 -16.33
C GLU A 474 -4.26 -1.68 -16.33
N MET A 475 -4.85 -2.09 -15.21
CA MET A 475 -5.50 -3.39 -15.07
C MET A 475 -7.01 -3.25 -15.19
N TRP A 476 -7.66 -2.50 -14.29
CA TRP A 476 -9.12 -2.41 -14.27
C TRP A 476 -9.66 -1.59 -15.44
N ALA A 477 -9.33 -0.30 -15.55
CA ALA A 477 -9.88 0.55 -16.60
C ALA A 477 -9.47 0.09 -18.01
N ALA A 478 -8.20 -0.32 -18.20
CA ALA A 478 -7.71 -0.78 -19.49
C ALA A 478 -8.40 -2.06 -19.98
N ASP A 479 -8.60 -3.06 -19.10
CA ASP A 479 -9.25 -4.30 -19.51
C ASP A 479 -10.75 -4.12 -19.80
N TRP A 480 -11.41 -3.20 -19.09
CA TRP A 480 -12.87 -3.06 -19.13
C TRP A 480 -13.37 -1.97 -20.08
N MET A 481 -12.61 -0.88 -20.28
CA MET A 481 -13.13 0.33 -20.93
C MET A 481 -12.21 0.89 -22.02
N SER A 482 -10.94 1.15 -21.71
CA SER A 482 -10.09 1.98 -22.59
C SER A 482 -9.20 1.19 -23.53
N GLY A 483 -8.90 -0.07 -23.20
CA GLY A 483 -7.77 -0.77 -23.79
C GLY A 483 -6.45 -0.22 -23.27
N GLY A 484 -5.38 -0.97 -23.50
CA GLY A 484 -4.02 -0.62 -23.05
C GLY A 484 -2.99 -1.05 -24.09
N HIS A 485 -1.88 -0.29 -24.20
CA HIS A 485 -0.71 -0.69 -24.98
C HIS A 485 -0.98 -1.09 -26.45
N GLY A 486 -1.95 -0.43 -27.10
CA GLY A 486 -2.32 -0.70 -28.50
C GLY A 486 -3.34 -1.83 -28.69
N HIS A 487 -3.87 -2.38 -27.60
CA HIS A 487 -4.92 -3.40 -27.60
C HIS A 487 -6.28 -2.77 -27.27
N LYS A 488 -7.36 -3.40 -27.76
CA LYS A 488 -8.73 -3.05 -27.36
C LYS A 488 -9.01 -3.57 -25.94
N ALA A 489 -9.97 -2.95 -25.26
CA ALA A 489 -10.47 -3.45 -23.98
C ALA A 489 -11.07 -4.85 -24.16
N GLU A 490 -10.46 -5.86 -23.53
CA GLU A 490 -10.85 -7.27 -23.67
C GLU A 490 -12.29 -7.53 -23.21
N LEU A 491 -12.76 -6.82 -22.18
CA LEU A 491 -14.08 -7.02 -21.59
C LEU A 491 -15.16 -6.07 -22.14
N ALA A 492 -14.78 -5.02 -22.87
CA ALA A 492 -15.75 -4.07 -23.42
C ALA A 492 -16.69 -4.72 -24.45
N ASP A 493 -16.17 -5.64 -25.26
CA ASP A 493 -16.91 -6.37 -26.30
C ASP A 493 -17.27 -7.82 -25.86
N ALA A 494 -17.01 -8.19 -24.60
CA ALA A 494 -17.24 -9.55 -24.10
C ALA A 494 -18.74 -9.86 -23.90
N ASN A 495 -19.10 -11.15 -23.96
CA ASN A 495 -20.46 -11.58 -23.67
C ASN A 495 -20.80 -11.41 -22.17
N LEU A 496 -22.09 -11.24 -21.87
CA LEU A 496 -22.56 -10.98 -20.51
C LEU A 496 -22.07 -12.00 -19.48
N LEU A 497 -22.01 -13.30 -19.86
CA LEU A 497 -21.52 -14.35 -18.97
C LEU A 497 -20.04 -14.15 -18.60
N THR A 498 -19.18 -13.84 -19.57
CA THR A 498 -17.76 -13.59 -19.31
C THR A 498 -17.59 -12.35 -18.45
N THR A 499 -18.33 -11.28 -18.73
CA THR A 499 -18.29 -10.04 -17.93
C THR A 499 -18.73 -10.27 -16.49
N ILE A 500 -19.79 -11.05 -16.25
CA ILE A 500 -20.25 -11.39 -14.90
C ILE A 500 -19.19 -12.23 -14.17
N LEU A 501 -18.68 -13.29 -14.80
CA LEU A 501 -17.66 -14.15 -14.19
C LEU A 501 -16.39 -13.37 -13.87
N ALA A 502 -15.94 -12.53 -14.80
CA ALA A 502 -14.82 -11.63 -14.61
C ALA A 502 -15.04 -10.64 -13.46
N GLY A 503 -16.21 -10.00 -13.41
CA GLY A 503 -16.59 -9.09 -12.33
C GLY A 503 -16.61 -9.78 -10.97
N THR A 504 -17.17 -11.00 -10.89
CA THR A 504 -17.13 -11.80 -9.66
C THR A 504 -15.71 -12.18 -9.26
N GLY A 505 -14.83 -12.49 -10.23
CA GLY A 505 -13.42 -12.73 -9.97
C GLY A 505 -12.73 -11.51 -9.37
N LEU A 506 -12.95 -10.32 -9.98
CA LEU A 506 -12.40 -9.06 -9.49
C LEU A 506 -12.84 -8.75 -8.06
N VAL A 507 -14.13 -8.86 -7.76
CA VAL A 507 -14.67 -8.63 -6.42
C VAL A 507 -14.15 -9.68 -5.42
N ALA A 508 -14.07 -10.95 -5.83
CA ALA A 508 -13.51 -12.00 -4.98
C ALA A 508 -12.04 -11.71 -4.63
N GLY A 509 -11.25 -11.22 -5.59
CA GLY A 509 -9.87 -10.79 -5.33
C GLY A 509 -9.79 -9.64 -4.32
N LEU A 510 -10.63 -8.61 -4.49
CA LEU A 510 -10.70 -7.50 -3.54
C LEU A 510 -11.00 -8.00 -2.12
N VAL A 511 -12.07 -8.78 -1.96
CA VAL A 511 -12.54 -9.27 -0.66
C VAL A 511 -11.52 -10.20 0.00
N VAL A 512 -11.01 -11.20 -0.73
CA VAL A 512 -10.07 -12.18 -0.17
C VAL A 512 -8.82 -11.51 0.33
N MET A 513 -8.24 -10.58 -0.43
CA MET A 513 -7.03 -9.90 0.00
C MET A 513 -7.29 -8.91 1.11
N SER A 514 -8.44 -8.23 1.14
CA SER A 514 -8.82 -7.32 2.23
C SER A 514 -9.00 -8.07 3.56
N LEU A 515 -9.58 -9.27 3.54
CA LEU A 515 -9.79 -10.09 4.74
C LEU A 515 -8.52 -10.76 5.26
N LEU A 516 -7.49 -10.86 4.45
CA LEU A 516 -6.17 -11.33 4.87
C LEU A 516 -5.32 -10.21 5.49
N GLY A 517 -5.81 -8.97 5.54
CA GLY A 517 -5.11 -7.81 6.09
C GLY A 517 -5.61 -7.32 7.41
#